data_AF-A0A963RNX7-F1
#
_entry.id   AF-A0A963RNX7-F1
#
_cell.length_a   1.000
_cell.length_b   1.000
_cell.length_c   1.000
_cell.angle_alpha   90.00
_cell.angle_beta   90.00
_cell.angle_gamma   90.00
#
_symmetry.space_group_name_H-M   'P 1'
#
loop_
_entity.id
_entity.type
_entity.pdbx_description
1 polymer ?
#
loop_
_entity_poly.entity_id
_entity_poly.type
_entity_poly.pdbx_seq_one_letter_code
_entity_poly.pdbx_strand_id
1 'polypeptide(L)'
;GLAQKGGATWSHVLIGQTQDDILTTRVGTAAADLILACDPMVAVSGETMARMREGRTHVALNSHGSPTAAFVKNANWENPQHACAAQLEKLVGEGGLGVFDADAAARALMGDTIFINPMILGYAWQQGWIPLAHETLARAIELNGVAVKANLAAF
;
A
#
# COMPACT_ATOMS: atom_id res chain seq x y z
N GLY A 1 14.67 9.78 -7.93
CA GLY A 1 14.53 9.85 -9.40
C GLY A 1 13.81 11.14 -9.75
N LEU A 2 14.02 11.68 -10.96
CA LEU A 2 13.28 12.84 -11.47
C LEU A 2 11.78 12.59 -11.34
N ALA A 3 11.15 13.24 -10.36
CA ALA A 3 9.73 13.11 -10.09
C ALA A 3 8.96 13.72 -11.26
N GLN A 4 8.51 12.89 -12.19
CA GLN A 4 7.41 13.30 -13.05
C GLN A 4 6.14 13.27 -12.22
N LYS A 5 5.45 14.41 -12.12
CA LYS A 5 4.13 14.49 -11.48
C LYS A 5 3.22 13.45 -12.12
N GLY A 6 2.71 12.52 -11.32
CA GLY A 6 1.74 11.50 -11.74
C GLY A 6 2.32 10.12 -12.12
N GLY A 7 3.63 9.90 -11.99
CA GLY A 7 4.22 8.56 -12.16
C GLY A 7 4.07 7.68 -10.91
N ALA A 8 4.06 6.36 -11.10
CA ALA A 8 4.15 5.41 -10.01
C ALA A 8 5.43 5.61 -9.18
N THR A 9 5.31 5.49 -7.85
CA THR A 9 6.43 5.67 -6.92
C THR A 9 6.54 4.49 -5.97
N TRP A 10 7.78 4.08 -5.69
CA TRP A 10 8.08 3.00 -4.75
C TRP A 10 8.99 3.53 -3.64
N SER A 11 8.63 3.16 -2.41
CA SER A 11 9.49 3.32 -1.23
C SER A 11 9.81 1.93 -0.69
N HIS A 12 11.09 1.65 -0.48
CA HIS A 12 11.53 0.39 0.12
C HIS A 12 11.89 0.64 1.58
N VAL A 13 11.31 -0.16 2.47
CA VAL A 13 11.59 -0.14 3.91
C VAL A 13 12.10 -1.51 4.30
N LEU A 14 13.21 -1.55 5.00
CA LEU A 14 13.81 -2.76 5.54
C LEU A 14 13.88 -2.59 7.06
N ILE A 15 13.38 -3.59 7.78
CA ILE A 15 13.35 -3.59 9.24
C ILE A 15 14.17 -4.81 9.68
N GLY A 16 15.25 -4.54 10.41
CA GLY A 16 16.10 -5.54 11.05
C GLY A 16 16.13 -5.32 12.55
N GLN A 17 16.49 -6.35 13.32
CA GLN A 17 16.71 -6.19 14.77
C GLN A 17 18.02 -5.43 15.04
N THR A 18 18.98 -5.57 14.13
CA THR A 18 20.28 -4.92 14.16
C THR A 18 20.61 -4.31 12.79
N GLN A 19 21.59 -3.40 12.76
CA GLN A 19 22.03 -2.79 11.51
C GLN A 19 22.63 -3.82 10.54
N ASP A 20 23.28 -4.86 11.08
CA ASP A 20 23.93 -5.93 10.29
C ASP A 20 22.91 -6.82 9.56
N ASP A 21 21.64 -6.79 9.97
CA ASP A 21 20.55 -7.48 9.27
C ASP A 21 20.17 -6.78 7.94
N ILE A 22 20.52 -5.49 7.78
CA ILE A 22 20.15 -4.68 6.61
C ILE A 22 21.34 -4.57 5.65
N LEU A 23 21.45 -5.57 4.76
CA LEU A 23 22.56 -5.71 3.80
C LEU A 23 22.27 -5.11 2.41
N THR A 24 21.09 -4.52 2.22
CA THR A 24 20.65 -3.92 0.94
C THR A 24 19.85 -2.66 1.21
N THR A 25 19.71 -1.81 0.21
CA THR A 25 18.89 -0.59 0.26
C THR A 25 17.51 -0.77 -0.39
N ARG A 26 17.27 -1.93 -1.02
CA ARG A 26 16.02 -2.24 -1.71
C ARG A 26 15.54 -3.64 -1.37
N VAL A 27 14.22 -3.80 -1.36
CA VAL A 27 13.58 -5.11 -1.26
C VAL A 27 13.91 -5.92 -2.51
N GLY A 28 14.47 -7.11 -2.29
CA GLY A 28 14.87 -8.04 -3.34
C GLY A 28 13.69 -8.66 -4.09
N THR A 29 13.99 -9.46 -5.11
CA THR A 29 12.95 -10.17 -5.88
C THR A 29 12.31 -11.24 -5.00
N ALA A 30 10.99 -11.37 -5.04
CA ALA A 30 10.23 -12.33 -4.24
C ALA A 30 10.55 -12.25 -2.72
N ALA A 31 10.85 -11.04 -2.23
CA ALA A 31 11.38 -10.81 -0.89
C ALA A 31 10.58 -9.83 -0.03
N ALA A 32 9.47 -9.26 -0.53
CA ALA A 32 8.62 -8.42 0.29
C ALA A 32 7.83 -9.28 1.28
N ASP A 33 7.85 -8.91 2.56
CA ASP A 33 6.94 -9.49 3.56
C ASP A 33 5.59 -8.76 3.54
N LEU A 34 5.58 -7.46 3.21
CA LEU A 34 4.38 -6.64 3.10
C LEU A 34 4.51 -5.62 1.96
N ILE A 35 3.41 -5.40 1.25
CA ILE A 35 3.25 -4.31 0.27
C ILE A 35 2.04 -3.47 0.66
N LEU A 36 2.27 -2.15 0.85
CA LEU A 36 1.23 -1.16 1.03
C LEU A 36 0.83 -0.59 -0.34
N ALA A 37 -0.22 -1.11 -0.93
CA ALA A 37 -0.67 -0.82 -2.28
C ALA A 37 -1.80 0.22 -2.26
N CYS A 38 -1.46 1.51 -2.41
CA CYS A 38 -2.45 2.60 -2.42
C CYS A 38 -3.17 2.78 -3.77
N ASP A 39 -2.67 2.13 -4.83
CA ASP A 39 -3.24 2.14 -6.18
C ASP A 39 -3.19 0.71 -6.78
N PRO A 40 -4.34 0.13 -7.21
CA PRO A 40 -4.39 -1.21 -7.80
C PRO A 40 -3.53 -1.41 -9.06
N MET A 41 -3.47 -0.41 -9.94
CA MET A 41 -2.70 -0.50 -11.19
C MET A 41 -1.21 -0.51 -10.92
N VAL A 42 -0.74 0.26 -9.94
CA VAL A 42 0.66 0.24 -9.50
C VAL A 42 0.99 -1.09 -8.82
N ALA A 43 0.05 -1.66 -8.07
CA ALA A 43 0.21 -2.93 -7.37
C ALA A 43 0.45 -4.11 -8.33
N VAL A 44 -0.24 -4.15 -9.48
CA VAL A 44 -0.07 -5.20 -10.50
C VAL A 44 1.03 -4.90 -11.53
N SER A 45 1.75 -3.79 -11.39
CA SER A 45 2.90 -3.52 -12.26
C SER A 45 3.99 -4.58 -12.07
N GLY A 46 4.74 -4.87 -13.14
CA GLY A 46 5.80 -5.88 -13.10
C GLY A 46 6.88 -5.57 -12.04
N GLU A 47 7.15 -4.30 -11.77
CA GLU A 47 8.10 -3.88 -10.72
C GLU A 47 7.62 -4.28 -9.31
N THR A 48 6.34 -4.07 -9.01
CA THR A 48 5.76 -4.43 -7.71
C THR A 48 5.58 -5.95 -7.58
N MET A 49 5.02 -6.61 -8.60
CA MET A 49 4.80 -8.06 -8.59
C MET A 49 6.10 -8.85 -8.48
N ALA A 50 7.20 -8.36 -9.05
CA ALA A 50 8.51 -9.01 -8.92
C ALA A 50 9.00 -9.10 -7.45
N ARG A 51 8.40 -8.34 -6.52
CA ARG A 51 8.72 -8.38 -5.09
C ARG A 51 7.86 -9.36 -4.30
N MET A 52 6.77 -9.84 -4.88
CA MET A 52 5.80 -10.72 -4.22
C MET A 52 6.21 -12.18 -4.31
N ARG A 53 5.84 -12.94 -3.27
CA ARG A 53 5.97 -14.40 -3.24
C ARG A 53 4.81 -15.00 -2.46
N GLU A 54 4.20 -16.02 -3.04
CA GLU A 54 3.17 -16.83 -2.39
C GLU A 54 3.66 -17.35 -1.02
N GLY A 55 2.79 -17.28 -0.01
CA GLY A 55 3.07 -17.74 1.34
C GLY A 55 4.09 -16.89 2.12
N ARG A 56 4.52 -15.75 1.58
CA ARG A 56 5.39 -14.77 2.26
C ARG A 56 4.78 -13.38 2.28
N THR A 57 4.37 -12.90 1.12
CA THR A 57 4.00 -11.50 0.94
C THR A 57 2.55 -11.28 1.31
N HIS A 58 2.31 -10.36 2.24
CA HIS A 58 1.00 -9.76 2.42
C HIS A 58 0.86 -8.49 1.58
N VAL A 59 -0.35 -8.18 1.11
CA VAL A 59 -0.66 -6.96 0.35
C VAL A 59 -1.85 -6.27 1.00
N ALA A 60 -1.65 -5.05 1.50
CA ALA A 60 -2.73 -4.16 1.89
C ALA A 60 -3.10 -3.29 0.69
N LEU A 61 -4.19 -3.63 0.02
CA LEU A 61 -4.64 -3.01 -1.22
C LEU A 61 -5.77 -2.01 -0.96
N ASN A 62 -5.58 -0.78 -1.41
CA ASN A 62 -6.67 0.16 -1.59
C ASN A 62 -7.56 -0.30 -2.74
N SER A 63 -8.82 -0.62 -2.47
CA SER A 63 -9.76 -1.09 -3.52
C SER A 63 -10.23 0.02 -4.46
N HIS A 64 -10.08 1.27 -4.05
CA HIS A 64 -10.53 2.38 -4.87
C HIS A 64 -9.63 2.54 -6.09
N GLY A 65 -10.23 2.52 -7.28
CA GLY A 65 -9.53 2.84 -8.51
C GLY A 65 -9.98 4.19 -9.04
N SER A 66 -9.02 5.07 -9.31
CA SER A 66 -9.30 6.26 -10.10
C SER A 66 -9.80 5.84 -11.49
N PRO A 67 -10.92 6.39 -11.99
CA PRO A 67 -11.34 6.17 -13.37
C PRO A 67 -10.23 6.68 -14.31
N THR A 68 -9.65 5.80 -15.12
CA THR A 68 -8.70 6.23 -16.15
C THR A 68 -9.45 6.92 -17.28
N ALA A 69 -8.80 7.77 -18.09
CA ALA A 69 -9.44 8.47 -19.21
C ALA A 69 -10.12 7.53 -20.25
N ALA A 70 -9.83 6.23 -20.22
CA ALA A 70 -10.51 5.19 -20.98
C ALA A 70 -11.97 4.93 -20.53
N PHE A 71 -12.34 5.36 -19.32
CA PHE A 71 -13.67 5.24 -18.68
C PHE A 71 -14.81 5.87 -19.50
N VAL A 72 -14.52 6.88 -20.32
CA VAL A 72 -15.55 7.67 -21.01
C VAL A 72 -16.08 7.01 -22.30
N LYS A 73 -15.47 5.91 -22.79
CA LYS A 73 -15.73 5.40 -24.16
C LYS A 73 -16.26 3.97 -24.32
N ASN A 74 -16.44 3.18 -23.26
CA ASN A 74 -16.81 1.76 -23.42
C ASN A 74 -17.94 1.31 -22.46
N ALA A 75 -19.06 0.85 -23.02
CA ALA A 75 -20.23 0.37 -22.29
C ALA A 75 -20.11 -1.09 -21.77
N ASN A 76 -19.15 -1.86 -22.29
CA ASN A 76 -18.84 -3.24 -21.86
C ASN A 76 -17.62 -3.31 -20.93
N TRP A 77 -17.33 -2.24 -20.20
CA TRP A 77 -16.10 -2.15 -19.42
C TRP A 77 -16.19 -2.97 -18.13
N GLU A 78 -15.37 -4.01 -18.02
CA GLU A 78 -15.12 -4.72 -16.78
C GLU A 78 -14.18 -3.90 -15.90
N ASN A 79 -14.51 -3.78 -14.62
CA ASN A 79 -13.73 -3.03 -13.64
C ASN A 79 -12.30 -3.64 -13.53
N PRO A 80 -11.24 -2.95 -13.98
CA PRO A 80 -9.89 -3.45 -13.99
C PRO A 80 -9.34 -3.58 -12.56
N GLN A 81 -9.95 -2.93 -11.57
CA GLN A 81 -9.54 -3.06 -10.18
C GLN A 81 -9.92 -4.43 -9.60
N HIS A 82 -11.09 -4.99 -9.94
CA HIS A 82 -11.41 -6.37 -9.57
C HIS A 82 -10.45 -7.37 -10.23
N ALA A 83 -10.07 -7.13 -11.49
CA ALA A 83 -9.05 -7.93 -12.16
C ALA A 83 -7.68 -7.81 -11.46
N CYS A 84 -7.32 -6.61 -10.99
CA CYS A 84 -6.09 -6.39 -10.23
C CYS A 84 -6.10 -7.17 -8.90
N ALA A 85 -7.17 -7.06 -8.12
CA ALA A 85 -7.29 -7.77 -6.85
C ALA A 85 -7.20 -9.29 -7.05
N ALA A 86 -7.94 -9.85 -8.01
CA ALA A 86 -7.90 -11.28 -8.32
C ALA A 86 -6.50 -11.75 -8.78
N GLN A 87 -5.80 -10.92 -9.57
CA GLN A 87 -4.43 -11.22 -9.99
C GLN A 87 -3.46 -11.23 -8.80
N LEU A 88 -3.59 -10.26 -7.89
CA LEU A 88 -2.76 -10.18 -6.68
C LEU A 88 -3.03 -11.37 -5.78
N GLU A 89 -4.30 -11.70 -5.51
CA GLU A 89 -4.69 -12.84 -4.69
C GLU A 89 -4.09 -14.15 -5.22
N LYS A 90 -4.15 -14.37 -6.54
CA LYS A 90 -3.51 -15.53 -7.16
C LYS A 90 -1.99 -15.55 -6.98
N LEU A 91 -1.34 -14.39 -6.96
CA LEU A 91 0.11 -14.26 -6.86
C LEU A 91 0.63 -14.45 -5.43
N VAL A 92 -0.10 -13.97 -4.43
CA VAL A 92 0.32 -14.03 -3.01
C VAL A 92 -0.29 -15.22 -2.26
N GLY A 93 -1.31 -15.85 -2.82
CA GLY A 93 -2.01 -16.98 -2.24
C GLY A 93 -3.14 -16.57 -1.29
N GLU A 94 -3.87 -17.58 -0.83
CA GLU A 94 -4.99 -17.41 0.10
C GLU A 94 -4.54 -16.71 1.38
N GLY A 95 -5.27 -15.67 1.80
CA GLY A 95 -4.94 -14.87 2.99
C GLY A 95 -3.76 -13.90 2.82
N GLY A 96 -3.09 -13.88 1.67
CA GLY A 96 -2.01 -12.93 1.38
C GLY A 96 -2.52 -11.55 0.95
N LEU A 97 -3.79 -11.42 0.56
CA LEU A 97 -4.38 -10.15 0.11
C LEU A 97 -5.41 -9.63 1.12
N GLY A 98 -5.19 -8.41 1.61
CA GLY A 98 -6.17 -7.61 2.34
C GLY A 98 -6.64 -6.45 1.49
N VAL A 99 -7.95 -6.25 1.40
CA VAL A 99 -8.57 -5.21 0.58
C VAL A 99 -9.31 -4.23 1.49
N PHE A 100 -9.04 -2.94 1.32
CA PHE A 100 -9.63 -1.87 2.13
C PHE A 100 -9.92 -0.65 1.26
N ASP A 101 -11.14 -0.11 1.30
CA ASP A 101 -11.49 1.12 0.58
C ASP A 101 -10.99 2.35 1.36
N ALA A 102 -9.70 2.63 1.24
CA ALA A 102 -9.04 3.70 1.98
C ALA A 102 -9.50 5.08 1.50
N ASP A 103 -9.90 5.24 0.23
CA ASP A 103 -10.49 6.48 -0.28
C ASP A 103 -11.84 6.77 0.40
N ALA A 104 -12.73 5.78 0.43
CA ALA A 104 -14.03 5.94 1.08
C ALA A 104 -13.87 6.25 2.57
N ALA A 105 -12.97 5.54 3.26
CA ALA A 105 -12.67 5.78 4.68
C ALA A 105 -12.08 7.18 4.90
N ALA A 106 -11.05 7.57 4.13
CA ALA A 106 -10.43 8.89 4.23
C ALA A 106 -11.43 10.01 3.96
N ARG A 107 -12.27 9.88 2.92
CA ARG A 107 -13.30 10.86 2.61
C ARG A 107 -14.36 10.97 3.71
N ALA A 108 -14.83 9.84 4.24
CA ALA A 108 -15.89 9.82 5.24
C ALA A 108 -15.42 10.33 6.61
N LEU A 109 -14.20 9.97 7.02
CA LEU A 109 -13.69 10.26 8.37
C LEU A 109 -12.86 11.55 8.42
N MET A 110 -12.10 11.83 7.37
CA MET A 110 -11.16 12.95 7.32
C MET A 110 -11.60 14.08 6.39
N GLY A 111 -12.60 13.84 5.55
CA GLY A 111 -13.09 14.81 4.55
C GLY A 111 -12.19 14.97 3.32
N ASP A 112 -11.08 14.22 3.25
CA ASP A 112 -10.07 14.35 2.20
C ASP A 112 -9.37 13.00 1.95
N THR A 113 -9.18 12.64 0.68
CA THR A 113 -8.50 11.39 0.28
C THR A 113 -6.97 11.48 0.36
N ILE A 114 -6.40 12.64 0.68
CA ILE A 114 -4.96 12.77 0.92
C ILE A 114 -4.44 11.84 2.05
N PHE A 115 -5.34 11.35 2.91
CA PHE A 115 -5.04 10.46 4.04
C PHE A 115 -5.06 8.96 3.71
N ILE A 116 -5.13 8.57 2.43
CA ILE A 116 -5.06 7.14 2.02
C ILE A 116 -3.80 6.45 2.57
N ASN A 117 -2.64 7.11 2.53
CA ASN A 117 -1.38 6.50 2.96
C ASN A 117 -1.40 6.11 4.46
N PRO A 118 -1.72 7.03 5.40
CA PRO A 118 -1.97 6.66 6.80
C PRO A 118 -3.03 5.58 6.99
N MET A 119 -4.14 5.64 6.24
CA MET A 119 -5.24 4.68 6.33
C MET A 119 -4.80 3.25 5.96
N ILE A 120 -4.05 3.09 4.87
CA ILE A 120 -3.50 1.79 4.45
C ILE A 120 -2.43 1.30 5.44
N LEU A 121 -1.61 2.21 5.98
CA LEU A 121 -0.64 1.88 7.02
C LEU A 121 -1.33 1.36 8.30
N GLY A 122 -2.38 2.04 8.75
CA GLY A 122 -3.19 1.66 9.92
C GLY A 122 -3.87 0.32 9.71
N TYR A 123 -4.46 0.09 8.54
CA TYR A 123 -5.04 -1.20 8.17
C TYR A 123 -4.01 -2.34 8.26
N ALA A 124 -2.85 -2.19 7.64
CA ALA A 124 -1.81 -3.21 7.65
C ALA A 124 -1.23 -3.46 9.06
N TRP A 125 -1.16 -2.42 9.90
CA TRP A 125 -0.78 -2.55 11.30
C TRP A 125 -1.83 -3.36 12.09
N GLN A 126 -3.12 -3.07 11.91
CA GLN A 126 -4.22 -3.79 12.57
C GLN A 126 -4.29 -5.27 12.17
N GLN A 127 -3.86 -5.62 10.95
CA GLN A 127 -3.73 -7.02 10.52
C GLN A 127 -2.52 -7.74 11.15
N GLY A 128 -1.64 -7.03 11.87
CA GLY A 128 -0.44 -7.59 12.48
C GLY A 128 0.72 -7.82 11.49
N TRP A 129 0.65 -7.23 10.29
CA TRP A 129 1.67 -7.44 9.24
C TRP A 129 2.89 -6.53 9.39
N ILE A 130 2.79 -5.49 10.22
CA ILE A 130 3.90 -4.57 10.50
C ILE A 130 4.52 -4.96 11.84
N PRO A 131 5.82 -5.31 11.88
CA PRO A 131 6.49 -5.77 13.09
C PRO A 131 6.94 -4.60 13.99
N LEU A 132 6.05 -3.62 14.23
CA LEU A 132 6.31 -2.44 15.04
C LEU A 132 5.14 -2.19 16.00
N ALA A 133 5.47 -1.71 17.19
CA ALA A 133 4.47 -1.27 18.16
C ALA A 133 3.71 -0.04 17.64
N HIS A 134 2.44 0.10 18.06
CA HIS A 134 1.60 1.25 17.71
C HIS A 134 2.27 2.57 18.09
N GLU A 135 2.82 2.63 19.31
CA GLU A 135 3.45 3.81 19.89
C GLU A 135 4.66 4.26 19.07
N THR A 136 5.38 3.32 18.46
CA THR A 136 6.53 3.61 17.59
C THR A 136 6.09 4.33 16.32
N LEU A 137 5.01 3.84 15.69
CA LEU A 137 4.45 4.46 14.48
C LEU A 137 3.83 5.83 14.78
N ALA A 138 3.05 5.92 15.87
CA ALA A 138 2.50 7.19 16.34
C ALA A 138 3.60 8.22 16.62
N ARG A 139 4.69 7.80 17.29
CA ARG A 139 5.83 8.67 17.56
C ARG A 139 6.54 9.10 16.29
N ALA A 140 6.65 8.24 15.28
CA ALA A 140 7.23 8.60 13.99
C ALA A 140 6.40 9.69 13.28
N ILE A 141 5.06 9.62 13.35
CA ILE A 141 4.16 10.65 12.82
C ILE A 141 4.39 12.00 13.55
N GLU A 142 4.51 11.98 14.87
CA GLU A 142 4.82 13.19 15.65
C GLU A 142 6.16 13.82 15.27
N LEU A 143 7.20 13.00 15.12
CA LEU A 143 8.54 13.45 14.76
C LEU A 143 8.62 14.01 13.34
N ASN A 144 7.78 13.54 12.42
CA ASN A 144 7.67 14.11 11.08
C ASN A 144 7.17 15.57 11.12
N GLY A 145 6.34 15.93 12.10
CA GLY A 145 5.94 17.31 12.37
C GLY A 145 4.92 17.92 11.40
N VAL A 146 4.47 17.18 10.38
CA VAL A 146 3.51 17.67 9.37
C VAL A 146 2.12 17.12 9.66
N ALA A 147 1.14 18.02 9.79
CA ALA A 147 -0.28 17.69 9.99
C ALA A 147 -0.52 16.59 11.04
N VAL A 148 0.29 16.59 12.12
CA VAL A 148 0.43 15.47 13.08
C VAL A 148 -0.93 14.96 13.56
N LYS A 149 -1.80 15.86 14.04
CA LYS A 149 -3.14 15.49 14.55
C LYS A 149 -4.01 14.78 13.50
N ALA A 150 -3.94 15.21 12.25
CA ALA A 150 -4.73 14.61 11.18
C ALA A 150 -4.16 13.25 10.75
N ASN A 151 -2.84 13.13 10.64
CA ASN A 151 -2.19 11.85 10.33
C ASN A 151 -2.40 10.82 11.45
N LEU A 152 -2.35 11.21 12.72
CA LEU A 152 -2.65 10.33 13.86
C LEU A 152 -4.13 9.91 13.94
N ALA A 153 -5.05 10.74 13.44
CA ALA A 153 -6.47 10.39 13.41
C ALA A 153 -6.81 9.48 12.22
N ALA A 154 -6.03 9.55 11.15
CA ALA A 154 -6.18 8.71 9.97
C ALA A 154 -5.48 7.34 10.08
N PHE A 155 -4.38 7.29 10.84
CA PHE A 155 -3.68 6.05 11.20
C PHE A 155 -4.46 5.31 12.30
#